data_AF-A0A7Y2GN00-F1
#
_entry.id   AF-A0A7Y2GN00-F1
#
_cell.length_a   1.000
_cell.length_b   1.000
_cell.length_c   1.000
_cell.angle_alpha   90.00
_cell.angle_beta   90.00
_cell.angle_gamma   90.00
#
_symmetry.space_group_name_H-M   'P 1'
#
loop_
_entity.id
_entity.type
_entity.pdbx_description
1 polymer ?
#
loop_
_entity_poly.entity_id
_entity_poly.type
_entity_poly.pdbx_seq_one_letter_code
_entity_poly.pdbx_strand_id
1 'polypeptide(L)'
;MKNTFLNFNTLAATILAIGLMTACSSDDTALTPDPDTESDPEPEQESRWLTVAAAKMGEEPGDGNGGTLIYAVNTVDAKDPTIVIEPFDHGFIAPSNRTARLQSSEDGNTIFNISYAGDTGGNYTKYNVEGGQNFTPTGSEVSIAPYVGSAPRWIKLFDGDQTGAAVYVSNEHEIDDNGTPDDATDDTYIRTDANIGVVTLDLVNSSIKEFQEHSIALSAEEEADGYYISRIDMPVLNAA
;
A
#
# COMPACT_ATOMS: atom_id res chain seq x y z
N MET A 1 -18.13 -30.64 -68.55
CA MET A 1 -18.09 -29.69 -67.41
C MET A 1 -17.29 -30.36 -66.31
N LYS A 2 -16.11 -29.84 -65.97
CA LYS A 2 -15.26 -30.35 -64.87
C LYS A 2 -15.34 -29.34 -63.74
N ASN A 3 -15.86 -29.77 -62.59
CA ASN A 3 -15.95 -28.95 -61.38
C ASN A 3 -14.60 -29.02 -60.65
N THR A 4 -13.92 -27.88 -60.54
CA THR A 4 -12.74 -27.72 -59.69
C THR A 4 -13.18 -27.38 -58.27
N PHE A 5 -12.92 -28.28 -57.32
CA PHE A 5 -13.07 -28.03 -55.89
C PHE A 5 -11.90 -27.15 -55.42
N LEU A 6 -12.18 -25.95 -54.90
CA LEU A 6 -11.19 -25.14 -54.19
C LEU A 6 -10.94 -25.76 -52.81
N ASN A 7 -9.67 -26.03 -52.52
CA ASN A 7 -9.22 -26.58 -51.25
C ASN A 7 -9.14 -25.46 -50.19
N PHE A 8 -10.01 -25.50 -49.18
CA PHE A 8 -10.10 -24.45 -48.15
C PHE A 8 -8.81 -24.31 -47.31
N ASN A 9 -7.97 -25.34 -47.25
CA ASN A 9 -6.71 -25.30 -46.50
C ASN A 9 -5.65 -24.37 -47.12
N THR A 10 -5.75 -24.10 -48.43
CA THR A 10 -4.84 -23.16 -49.12
C THR A 10 -5.23 -21.69 -48.97
N LEU A 11 -6.47 -21.39 -48.54
CA LEU A 11 -6.91 -20.01 -48.33
C LEU A 11 -6.57 -19.49 -46.92
N ALA A 12 -6.52 -20.38 -45.93
CA ALA A 12 -6.17 -20.05 -44.55
C ALA A 12 -4.68 -19.70 -44.37
N ALA A 13 -3.79 -20.31 -45.16
CA ALA A 13 -2.34 -20.07 -45.07
C ALA A 13 -1.91 -18.67 -45.55
N THR A 14 -2.68 -18.04 -46.44
CA THR A 14 -2.33 -16.74 -47.03
C THR A 14 -2.70 -15.56 -46.11
N ILE A 15 -3.68 -15.73 -45.22
CA ILE A 15 -4.12 -14.68 -44.28
C ILE A 15 -3.18 -14.61 -43.07
N LEU A 16 -2.59 -15.73 -42.65
CA LEU A 16 -1.68 -15.78 -41.50
C LEU A 16 -0.31 -15.13 -41.78
N ALA A 17 0.11 -15.07 -43.05
CA ALA A 17 1.39 -14.50 -43.45
C ALA A 17 1.40 -12.95 -43.48
N ILE A 18 0.23 -12.30 -43.52
CA ILE A 18 0.12 -10.83 -43.55
C ILE A 18 0.06 -10.25 -42.12
N GLY A 19 -0.35 -11.05 -41.12
CA GLY A 19 -0.48 -10.60 -39.73
C GLY A 19 0.82 -10.58 -38.90
N LEU A 20 1.93 -11.10 -39.43
CA LEU A 20 3.20 -11.25 -38.69
C LEU A 20 4.27 -10.19 -39.05
N MET A 21 3.94 -9.17 -39.85
CA MET A 21 4.90 -8.15 -40.29
C MET A 21 4.73 -6.79 -39.60
N THR A 22 3.89 -6.67 -38.55
CA THR A 22 3.77 -5.45 -37.73
C THR A 22 4.44 -5.56 -36.35
N ALA A 23 5.18 -6.65 -36.10
CA ALA A 23 5.98 -6.80 -34.89
C ALA A 23 7.48 -6.67 -35.24
N CYS A 24 8.03 -5.52 -34.87
CA CYS A 24 9.47 -5.17 -34.87
C CYS A 24 10.13 -4.91 -36.23
N SER A 25 10.29 -3.62 -36.56
CA SER A 25 11.56 -3.15 -37.12
C SER A 25 12.03 -1.91 -36.35
N SER A 26 12.98 -2.12 -35.45
CA SER A 26 13.95 -1.08 -35.10
C SER A 26 14.87 -0.96 -36.30
N ASP A 27 14.84 0.15 -37.03
CA ASP A 27 15.91 0.50 -37.96
C ASP A 27 16.08 2.03 -38.01
N ASP A 28 17.16 2.48 -37.38
CA ASP A 28 17.70 3.82 -37.51
C ASP A 28 18.12 4.05 -38.96
N THR A 29 17.31 4.73 -39.75
CA THR A 29 17.77 5.35 -41.00
C THR A 29 17.14 6.73 -41.18
N ALA A 30 18.00 7.74 -41.17
CA ALA A 30 17.67 9.12 -41.45
C ALA A 30 17.03 9.25 -42.84
N LEU A 31 15.73 9.51 -42.88
CA LEU A 31 15.02 9.95 -44.06
C LEU A 31 14.33 11.27 -43.73
N THR A 32 14.62 12.26 -44.58
CA THR A 32 14.09 13.62 -44.60
C THR A 32 12.58 13.68 -44.35
N PRO A 33 12.07 14.64 -43.55
CA PRO A 33 10.67 14.71 -43.21
C PRO A 33 9.83 15.19 -44.41
N ASP A 34 8.83 14.40 -44.77
CA ASP A 34 7.68 14.79 -45.61
C ASP A 34 6.73 15.65 -44.73
N PRO A 35 6.20 16.81 -45.17
CA PRO A 35 5.62 17.78 -44.26
C PRO A 35 4.20 17.49 -43.78
N ASP A 36 3.56 16.38 -44.19
CA ASP A 36 2.11 16.19 -43.99
C ASP A 36 1.74 14.94 -43.18
N THR A 37 2.58 14.50 -42.24
CA THR A 37 2.16 13.49 -41.25
C THR A 37 1.76 14.20 -39.95
N GLU A 38 0.49 14.57 -39.82
CA GLU A 38 -0.07 14.90 -38.51
C GLU A 38 0.05 13.65 -37.63
N SER A 39 1.00 13.70 -36.70
CA SER A 39 1.08 12.75 -35.59
C SER A 39 -0.18 12.92 -34.75
N ASP A 40 -1.02 11.88 -34.73
CA ASP A 40 -2.11 11.71 -33.78
C ASP A 40 -1.55 12.02 -32.36
N PRO A 41 -2.14 12.97 -31.60
CA PRO A 41 -1.61 13.31 -30.29
C PRO A 41 -1.63 12.06 -29.40
N GLU A 42 -0.46 11.71 -28.88
CA GLU A 42 -0.30 10.72 -27.82
C GLU A 42 -1.33 11.06 -26.71
N PRO A 43 -2.14 10.09 -26.25
CA PRO A 43 -3.20 10.38 -25.29
C PRO A 43 -2.58 11.09 -24.09
N GLU A 44 -3.07 12.30 -23.79
CA GLU A 44 -2.65 13.06 -22.62
C GLU A 44 -2.77 12.15 -21.39
N GLN A 45 -1.63 11.68 -20.90
CA GLN A 45 -1.58 10.91 -19.68
C GLN A 45 -2.02 11.88 -18.58
N GLU A 46 -3.22 11.69 -18.03
CA GLU A 46 -3.75 12.59 -16.99
C GLU A 46 -2.67 12.80 -15.92
N SER A 47 -2.42 14.07 -15.59
CA SER A 47 -1.31 14.41 -14.70
C SER A 47 -1.58 13.84 -13.31
N ARG A 48 -0.89 12.76 -12.95
CA ARG A 48 -0.93 12.22 -11.58
C ARG A 48 -0.10 13.08 -10.63
N TRP A 49 -0.51 13.11 -9.37
CA TRP A 49 0.36 13.60 -8.30
C TRP A 49 1.35 12.52 -7.86
N LEU A 50 2.56 12.95 -7.55
CA LEU A 50 3.60 12.19 -6.88
C LEU A 50 3.76 12.79 -5.49
N THR A 51 3.38 12.04 -4.46
CA THR A 51 3.52 12.51 -3.07
C THR A 51 4.86 12.03 -2.50
N VAL A 52 5.67 12.98 -2.04
CA VAL A 52 6.93 12.75 -1.34
C VAL A 52 6.68 12.88 0.16
N ALA A 53 7.02 11.85 0.92
CA ALA A 53 6.91 11.84 2.38
C ALA A 53 8.30 12.00 3.02
N ALA A 54 8.42 12.96 3.93
CA ALA A 54 9.60 13.27 4.70
C ALA A 54 9.37 12.96 6.18
N ALA A 55 10.08 11.96 6.70
CA ALA A 55 10.03 11.61 8.12
C ALA A 55 10.91 12.58 8.92
N LYS A 56 10.29 13.34 9.83
CA LYS A 56 10.99 14.33 10.66
C LYS A 56 11.47 13.66 11.96
N MET A 57 12.74 13.90 12.30
CA MET A 57 13.27 13.51 13.60
C MET A 57 12.67 14.39 14.71
N GLY A 58 12.50 13.80 15.88
CA GLY A 58 12.19 14.47 17.13
C GLY A 58 13.46 14.98 17.78
N GLU A 59 13.76 14.46 18.98
CA GLU A 59 14.92 14.89 19.76
C GLU A 59 16.20 14.18 19.31
N GLU A 60 16.09 12.88 19.00
CA GLU A 60 17.23 12.05 18.64
C GLU A 60 17.25 11.76 17.12
N PRO A 61 18.44 11.77 16.49
CA PRO A 61 18.56 11.41 15.08
C PRO A 61 17.94 10.03 14.79
N GLY A 62 16.97 9.99 13.88
CA GLY A 62 16.32 8.76 13.41
C GLY A 62 15.17 8.23 14.28
N ASP A 63 14.74 8.94 15.33
CA ASP A 63 13.67 8.47 16.22
C ASP A 63 12.27 8.42 15.54
N GLY A 64 12.08 9.19 14.46
CA GLY A 64 10.82 9.35 13.75
C GLY A 64 9.70 9.98 14.58
N ASN A 65 10.01 10.63 15.71
CA ASN A 65 9.02 11.22 16.63
C ASN A 65 8.63 12.65 16.23
N GLY A 66 9.26 13.24 15.22
CA GLY A 66 8.93 14.57 14.70
C GLY A 66 7.73 14.58 13.74
N GLY A 67 7.12 13.41 13.48
CA GLY A 67 6.00 13.25 12.55
C GLY A 67 6.44 13.05 11.08
N THR A 68 5.48 13.17 10.17
CA THR A 68 5.72 13.07 8.72
C THR A 68 5.18 14.30 8.02
N LEU A 69 5.99 14.87 7.13
CA LEU A 69 5.57 15.92 6.21
C LEU A 69 5.36 15.31 4.82
N ILE A 70 4.30 15.71 4.12
CA ILE A 70 4.02 15.28 2.75
C ILE A 70 3.93 16.48 1.80
N TYR A 71 4.43 16.28 0.59
CA TYR A 71 4.43 17.28 -0.48
C TYR A 71 4.10 16.61 -1.81
N ALA A 72 3.18 17.18 -2.59
CA ALA A 72 2.76 16.67 -3.88
C ALA A 72 3.38 17.46 -5.04
N VAL A 73 3.94 16.76 -6.01
CA VAL A 73 4.48 17.33 -7.25
C VAL A 73 3.85 16.63 -8.44
N ASN A 74 3.54 17.37 -9.52
CA ASN A 74 2.99 16.76 -10.73
C ASN A 74 4.13 16.11 -11.55
N THR A 75 3.78 15.24 -12.48
CA THR A 75 4.76 14.51 -13.31
C THR A 75 5.65 15.43 -14.16
N VAL A 76 5.18 16.62 -14.57
CA VAL A 76 5.97 17.56 -15.38
C VAL A 76 7.08 18.15 -14.53
N ASP A 77 6.72 18.74 -13.39
CA ASP A 77 7.66 19.37 -12.45
C ASP A 77 8.63 18.34 -11.86
N ALA A 78 8.18 17.10 -11.60
CA ALA A 78 9.03 16.03 -11.08
C ALA A 78 10.13 15.58 -12.05
N LYS A 79 9.96 15.80 -13.37
CA LYS A 79 10.96 15.49 -14.40
C LYS A 79 11.92 16.65 -14.65
N ASP A 80 11.60 17.85 -14.19
CA ASP A 80 12.43 19.04 -14.39
C ASP A 80 13.52 19.11 -13.32
N PRO A 81 14.81 18.95 -13.67
CA PRO A 81 15.91 18.99 -12.69
C PRO A 81 16.15 20.39 -12.10
N THR A 82 15.50 21.43 -12.63
CA THR A 82 15.57 22.80 -12.09
C THR A 82 14.55 23.04 -10.98
N ILE A 83 13.55 22.17 -10.84
CA ILE A 83 12.57 22.23 -9.75
C ILE A 83 13.16 21.53 -8.52
N VAL A 84 13.15 22.26 -7.41
CA VAL A 84 13.54 21.75 -6.09
C VAL A 84 12.32 21.76 -5.18
N ILE A 85 12.08 20.64 -4.49
CA ILE A 85 11.02 20.51 -3.49
C ILE A 85 11.66 20.40 -2.09
N GLU A 86 11.02 21.03 -1.10
CA GLU A 86 11.52 21.06 0.27
C GLU A 86 10.40 20.65 1.25
N PRO A 87 10.04 19.35 1.33
CA PRO A 87 8.91 18.90 2.15
C PRO A 87 9.08 19.19 3.65
N PHE A 88 10.32 19.36 4.15
CA PHE A 88 10.56 19.70 5.54
C PHE A 88 10.16 21.14 5.90
N ASP A 89 10.23 22.06 4.94
CA ASP A 89 9.94 23.48 5.13
C ASP A 89 8.54 23.85 4.60
N HIS A 90 8.07 23.10 3.60
CA HIS A 90 6.85 23.39 2.84
C HIS A 90 5.93 22.18 2.73
N GLY A 91 5.99 21.20 3.62
CA GLY A 91 5.09 20.04 3.59
C GLY A 91 3.87 20.19 4.50
N PHE A 92 2.80 19.47 4.16
CA PHE A 92 1.67 19.25 5.06
C PHE A 92 2.06 18.25 6.14
N ILE A 93 1.77 18.56 7.40
CA ILE A 93 2.04 17.64 8.52
C ILE A 93 0.90 16.60 8.57
N ALA A 94 1.21 15.37 8.17
CA ALA A 94 0.27 14.27 8.27
C ALA A 94 -0.02 13.96 9.76
N PRO A 95 -1.29 13.86 10.19
CA PRO A 95 -1.61 13.60 11.58
C PRO A 95 -1.06 12.26 12.07
N SER A 96 -0.10 12.33 12.99
CA SER A 96 0.51 11.19 13.65
C SER A 96 1.49 11.68 14.72
N ASN A 97 1.57 11.00 15.87
CA ASN A 97 2.56 11.32 16.92
C ASN A 97 3.98 10.84 16.58
N ARG A 98 4.10 9.90 15.65
CA ARG A 98 5.36 9.42 15.07
C ARG A 98 5.28 9.45 13.55
N THR A 99 6.26 8.90 12.84
CA THR A 99 6.18 8.72 11.39
C THR A 99 4.84 8.07 10.99
N ALA A 100 4.03 8.82 10.24
CA ALA A 100 2.72 8.42 9.76
C ALA A 100 2.81 7.23 8.81
N ARG A 101 1.76 6.39 8.79
CA ARG A 101 1.67 5.26 7.86
C ARG A 101 0.76 5.64 6.70
N LEU A 102 1.38 6.00 5.57
CA LEU A 102 0.73 6.60 4.42
C LEU A 102 0.64 5.61 3.25
N GLN A 103 -0.47 5.67 2.52
CA GLN A 103 -0.68 4.96 1.26
C GLN A 103 -1.32 5.93 0.25
N SER A 104 -0.86 5.93 -1.00
CA SER A 104 -1.45 6.75 -2.07
C SER A 104 -2.49 5.96 -2.84
N SER A 105 -3.51 6.63 -3.37
CA SER A 105 -4.39 6.08 -4.41
C SER A 105 -3.60 5.79 -5.70
N GLU A 106 -4.17 4.95 -6.56
CA GLU A 106 -3.58 4.57 -7.86
C GLU A 106 -3.42 5.78 -8.79
N ASP A 107 -4.40 6.68 -8.76
CA ASP A 107 -4.39 7.94 -9.52
C ASP A 107 -3.53 9.05 -8.88
N GLY A 108 -3.04 8.84 -7.65
CA GLY A 108 -2.25 9.79 -6.89
C GLY A 108 -3.05 10.94 -6.26
N ASN A 109 -4.37 11.01 -6.46
CA ASN A 109 -5.20 12.13 -6.02
C ASN A 109 -5.71 12.01 -4.58
N THR A 110 -5.46 10.88 -3.92
CA THR A 110 -5.85 10.65 -2.52
C THR A 110 -4.68 10.10 -1.71
N ILE A 111 -4.48 10.63 -0.51
CA ILE A 111 -3.61 10.03 0.51
C ILE A 111 -4.47 9.44 1.61
N PHE A 112 -4.21 8.18 1.92
CA PHE A 112 -4.76 7.45 3.05
C PHE A 112 -3.72 7.40 4.17
N ASN A 113 -4.14 7.66 5.39
CA ASN A 113 -3.27 7.72 6.56
C ASN A 113 -3.86 6.92 7.72
N ILE A 114 -3.02 6.17 8.41
CA ILE A 114 -3.28 5.76 9.80
C ILE A 114 -2.19 6.36 10.68
N SER A 115 -2.63 7.19 11.63
CA SER A 115 -1.79 7.78 12.67
C SER A 115 -1.13 6.69 13.53
N TYR A 116 0.12 6.92 13.91
CA TYR A 116 0.92 5.95 14.65
C TYR A 116 1.23 6.43 16.07
N ALA A 117 0.74 5.67 17.06
CA ALA A 117 0.87 5.92 18.50
C ALA A 117 0.23 7.24 18.97
N GLY A 118 0.30 7.50 20.28
CA GLY A 118 -0.29 8.68 20.94
C GLY A 118 -1.81 8.69 20.95
N ASP A 119 -2.38 9.84 21.34
CA ASP A 119 -3.83 10.00 21.57
C ASP A 119 -4.68 9.81 20.33
N THR A 120 -4.08 10.00 19.15
CA THR A 120 -4.75 9.79 17.86
C THR A 120 -4.40 8.47 17.21
N GLY A 121 -3.49 7.67 17.79
CA GLY A 121 -2.95 6.48 17.14
C GLY A 121 -4.02 5.47 16.78
N GLY A 122 -3.94 4.91 15.57
CA GLY A 122 -4.97 4.03 15.01
C GLY A 122 -6.18 4.77 14.45
N ASN A 123 -6.08 6.08 14.18
CA ASN A 123 -7.13 6.81 13.45
C ASN A 123 -6.82 6.81 11.96
N TYR A 124 -7.76 6.26 11.19
CA TYR A 124 -7.78 6.32 9.75
C TYR A 124 -8.33 7.68 9.30
N THR A 125 -7.60 8.32 8.38
CA THR A 125 -7.96 9.60 7.74
C THR A 125 -7.60 9.54 6.25
N LYS A 126 -8.27 10.35 5.43
CA LYS A 126 -7.96 10.48 4.01
C LYS A 126 -7.98 11.94 3.55
N TYR A 127 -7.20 12.25 2.53
CA TYR A 127 -6.99 13.60 2.02
C TYR A 127 -7.02 13.62 0.50
N ASN A 128 -7.70 14.61 -0.10
CA ASN A 128 -7.51 14.95 -1.50
C ASN A 128 -6.13 15.61 -1.68
N VAL A 129 -5.44 15.27 -2.76
CA VAL A 129 -4.14 15.83 -3.13
C VAL A 129 -4.35 16.94 -4.15
N GLU A 130 -3.97 18.17 -3.79
CA GLU A 130 -4.21 19.37 -4.60
C GLU A 130 -2.90 20.05 -5.05
N GLY A 131 -1.77 19.36 -4.88
CA GLY A 131 -0.44 19.85 -5.24
C GLY A 131 0.25 20.65 -4.13
N GLY A 132 1.58 20.63 -4.15
CA GLY A 132 2.41 21.25 -3.11
C GLY A 132 2.08 20.72 -1.72
N GLN A 133 1.79 21.62 -0.79
CA GLN A 133 1.40 21.30 0.58
C GLN A 133 -0.12 21.20 0.78
N ASN A 134 -0.91 21.25 -0.29
CA ASN A 134 -2.37 21.32 -0.19
C ASN A 134 -2.96 19.90 -0.15
N PHE A 135 -3.34 19.49 1.07
CA PHE A 135 -4.00 18.22 1.34
C PHE A 135 -5.29 18.50 2.11
N THR A 136 -6.44 18.31 1.46
CA THR A 136 -7.75 18.64 2.03
C THR A 136 -8.37 17.38 2.63
N PRO A 137 -8.69 17.33 3.95
CA PRO A 137 -9.37 16.20 4.55
C PRO A 137 -10.67 15.87 3.83
N THR A 138 -10.96 14.58 3.64
CA THR A 138 -12.18 14.11 3.00
C THR A 138 -12.73 12.88 3.72
N GLY A 139 -14.05 12.68 3.68
CA GLY A 139 -14.73 11.63 4.43
C GLY A 139 -14.64 11.77 5.95
N SER A 140 -14.94 10.68 6.66
CA SER A 140 -14.96 10.62 8.12
C SER A 140 -13.64 10.09 8.67
N GLU A 141 -13.20 10.63 9.80
CA GLU A 141 -12.16 9.99 10.61
C GLU A 141 -12.74 8.73 11.28
N VAL A 142 -11.97 7.64 11.26
CA VAL A 142 -12.38 6.35 11.83
C VAL A 142 -11.30 5.84 12.76
N SER A 143 -11.64 5.62 14.04
CA SER A 143 -10.72 4.98 14.96
C SER A 143 -10.82 3.45 14.86
N ILE A 144 -9.70 2.81 14.54
CA ILE A 144 -9.54 1.34 14.57
C ILE A 144 -8.77 0.88 15.82
N ALA A 145 -8.36 1.81 16.68
CA ALA A 145 -7.62 1.51 17.90
C ALA A 145 -8.33 0.53 18.86
N PRO A 146 -9.67 0.54 19.01
CA PRO A 146 -10.37 -0.46 19.83
C PRO A 146 -10.21 -1.90 19.35
N TYR A 147 -9.82 -2.10 18.08
CA TYR A 147 -9.74 -3.43 17.45
C TYR A 147 -8.30 -3.91 17.28
N VAL A 148 -7.38 -3.01 16.92
CA VAL A 148 -5.99 -3.35 16.57
C VAL A 148 -4.95 -2.46 17.26
N GLY A 149 -5.36 -1.73 18.30
CA GLY A 149 -4.50 -0.86 19.09
C GLY A 149 -4.09 0.44 18.37
N SER A 150 -3.28 1.25 19.05
CA SER A 150 -2.86 2.58 18.55
C SER A 150 -1.70 2.52 17.54
N ALA A 151 -1.17 1.33 17.28
CA ALA A 151 0.02 1.08 16.48
C ALA A 151 -0.14 -0.02 15.40
N PRO A 152 -1.30 -0.15 14.72
CA PRO A 152 -1.62 -1.33 13.93
C PRO A 152 -0.88 -1.36 12.60
N ARG A 153 -0.29 -2.50 12.21
CA ARG A 153 0.30 -2.64 10.87
C ARG A 153 -0.82 -2.53 9.86
N TRP A 154 -0.62 -1.81 8.76
CA TRP A 154 -1.71 -1.62 7.81
C TRP A 154 -1.20 -1.47 6.39
N ILE A 155 -2.05 -1.84 5.44
CA ILE A 155 -1.79 -1.69 4.02
C ILE A 155 -3.08 -1.44 3.25
N LYS A 156 -2.96 -0.74 2.12
CA LYS A 156 -3.99 -0.65 1.10
C LYS A 156 -3.91 -1.89 0.20
N LEU A 157 -5.03 -2.55 -0.07
CA LEU A 157 -5.07 -3.68 -1.01
C LEU A 157 -5.00 -3.19 -2.47
N PHE A 158 -4.49 -4.04 -3.36
CA PHE A 158 -4.43 -3.76 -4.80
C PHE A 158 -5.76 -4.10 -5.48
N ASP A 159 -6.84 -3.43 -5.06
CA ASP A 159 -8.21 -3.67 -5.53
C ASP A 159 -8.90 -2.42 -6.07
N GLY A 160 -8.12 -1.46 -6.59
CA GLY A 160 -8.63 -0.19 -7.11
C GLY A 160 -9.04 0.77 -5.99
N ASP A 161 -8.20 0.90 -4.96
CA ASP A 161 -8.38 1.82 -3.83
C ASP A 161 -9.65 1.58 -2.99
N GLN A 162 -10.17 0.35 -2.96
CA GLN A 162 -11.43 0.06 -2.27
C GLN A 162 -11.22 -0.38 -0.83
N THR A 163 -10.15 -1.14 -0.57
CA THR A 163 -10.00 -1.83 0.70
C THR A 163 -8.65 -1.57 1.34
N GLY A 164 -8.69 -1.26 2.64
CA GLY A 164 -7.54 -1.25 3.52
C GLY A 164 -7.63 -2.40 4.49
N ALA A 165 -6.49 -2.87 4.99
CA ALA A 165 -6.45 -3.86 6.05
C ALA A 165 -5.45 -3.43 7.11
N ALA A 166 -5.87 -3.53 8.38
CA ALA A 166 -5.03 -3.24 9.54
C ALA A 166 -5.02 -4.45 10.47
N VAL A 167 -3.84 -4.76 11.01
CA VAL A 167 -3.59 -5.98 11.78
C VAL A 167 -2.78 -5.72 13.04
N TYR A 168 -3.03 -6.59 14.00
CA TYR A 168 -2.32 -6.67 15.27
C TYR A 168 -2.23 -8.12 15.73
N VAL A 169 -1.26 -8.38 16.62
CA VAL A 169 -1.17 -9.66 17.35
C VAL A 169 -1.15 -9.35 18.84
N SER A 170 -2.12 -9.87 19.57
CA SER A 170 -2.09 -9.91 21.04
C SER A 170 -1.43 -11.21 21.49
N ASN A 171 -0.57 -11.09 22.50
CA ASN A 171 0.14 -12.21 23.10
C ASN A 171 -0.17 -12.27 24.60
N GLU A 172 -0.51 -13.45 25.09
CA GLU A 172 -0.71 -13.73 26.51
C GLU A 172 0.16 -14.94 26.89
N HIS A 173 1.00 -14.79 27.92
CA HIS A 173 1.84 -15.90 28.39
C HIS A 173 1.05 -16.77 29.37
N GLU A 174 0.91 -18.05 29.05
CA GLU A 174 0.38 -19.04 29.97
C GLU A 174 1.52 -19.59 30.83
N ILE A 175 1.41 -19.39 32.14
CA ILE A 175 2.39 -19.80 33.14
C ILE A 175 1.65 -20.65 34.18
N ASP A 176 2.23 -21.81 34.53
CA ASP A 176 1.84 -22.57 35.72
C ASP A 176 2.55 -21.96 36.92
N ASP A 177 1.79 -21.31 37.79
CA ASP A 177 2.30 -20.70 39.02
C ASP A 177 2.39 -21.69 40.18
N ASN A 178 2.15 -23.00 39.95
CA ASN A 178 2.06 -24.04 40.99
C ASN A 178 1.11 -23.71 42.16
N GLY A 179 0.18 -22.77 41.98
CA GLY A 179 -0.68 -22.23 43.03
C GLY A 179 0.00 -21.23 43.97
N THR A 180 1.13 -20.66 43.58
CA THR A 180 1.91 -19.65 44.32
C THR A 180 2.00 -18.31 43.56
N PRO A 181 0.89 -17.55 43.42
CA PRO A 181 0.82 -16.34 42.58
C PRO A 181 1.73 -15.18 43.02
N ASP A 182 2.26 -15.21 44.25
CA ASP A 182 3.17 -14.20 44.79
C ASP A 182 4.65 -14.66 44.77
N ASP A 183 4.96 -15.88 44.28
CA ASP A 183 6.30 -16.46 44.23
C ASP A 183 6.60 -17.04 42.85
N ALA A 184 7.30 -16.27 42.02
CA ALA A 184 7.66 -16.68 40.67
C ALA A 184 8.89 -17.61 40.59
N THR A 185 9.42 -18.11 41.72
CA THR A 185 10.67 -18.90 41.72
C THR A 185 10.50 -20.33 41.21
N ASP A 186 9.27 -20.84 41.19
CA ASP A 186 8.90 -22.17 40.68
C ASP A 186 7.90 -22.13 39.51
N ASP A 187 7.56 -20.94 39.02
CA ASP A 187 6.77 -20.72 37.82
C ASP A 187 7.33 -21.49 36.61
N THR A 188 6.45 -22.18 35.89
CA THR A 188 6.81 -22.90 34.67
C THR A 188 6.06 -22.32 33.48
N TYR A 189 6.80 -21.84 32.48
CA TYR A 189 6.22 -21.42 31.21
C TYR A 189 5.53 -22.62 30.52
N ILE A 190 4.28 -22.42 30.08
CA ILE A 190 3.51 -23.43 29.35
C ILE A 190 3.56 -23.14 27.86
N ARG A 191 3.08 -21.96 27.46
CA ARG A 191 3.00 -21.49 26.08
C ARG A 191 2.67 -20.00 26.02
N THR A 192 2.60 -19.46 24.81
CA THR A 192 2.11 -18.09 24.57
C THR A 192 0.94 -18.16 23.61
N ASP A 193 -0.23 -17.72 24.07
CA ASP A 193 -1.40 -17.55 23.21
C ASP A 193 -1.17 -16.35 22.29
N ALA A 194 -1.27 -16.58 20.98
CA ALA A 194 -1.16 -15.54 19.96
C ALA A 194 -2.51 -15.38 19.22
N ASN A 195 -3.16 -14.24 19.39
CA ASN A 195 -4.42 -13.91 18.73
C ASN A 195 -4.20 -12.79 17.71
N ILE A 196 -4.62 -13.03 16.48
CA ILE A 196 -4.49 -12.11 15.36
C ILE A 196 -5.81 -11.39 15.17
N GLY A 197 -5.78 -10.07 15.29
CA GLY A 197 -6.90 -9.19 14.92
C GLY A 197 -6.70 -8.62 13.52
N VAL A 198 -7.75 -8.65 12.70
CA VAL A 198 -7.77 -8.08 11.35
C VAL A 198 -8.98 -7.15 11.22
N VAL A 199 -8.74 -5.87 10.96
CA VAL A 199 -9.75 -4.89 10.58
C VAL A 199 -9.68 -4.66 9.08
N THR A 200 -10.81 -4.83 8.41
CA THR A 200 -11.00 -4.47 7.00
C THR A 200 -11.67 -3.11 6.91
N LEU A 201 -11.07 -2.18 6.18
CA LEU A 201 -11.55 -0.81 5.97
C LEU A 201 -12.18 -0.65 4.59
N ASP A 202 -13.25 0.14 4.52
CA ASP A 202 -13.75 0.75 3.30
C ASP A 202 -13.04 2.10 3.09
N LEU A 203 -12.12 2.15 2.14
CA LEU A 203 -11.34 3.36 1.90
C LEU A 203 -12.19 4.46 1.24
N VAL A 204 -13.11 4.06 0.37
CA VAL A 204 -14.01 4.97 -0.35
C VAL A 204 -14.94 5.66 0.64
N ASN A 205 -15.64 4.90 1.48
CA ASN A 205 -16.64 5.43 2.40
C ASN A 205 -16.05 5.86 3.75
N SER A 206 -14.78 5.54 4.03
CA SER A 206 -14.14 5.81 5.33
C SER A 206 -14.92 5.18 6.47
N SER A 207 -14.99 3.86 6.46
CA SER A 207 -15.69 3.07 7.46
C SER A 207 -15.02 1.73 7.72
N ILE A 208 -15.37 1.07 8.82
CA ILE A 208 -14.98 -0.32 9.10
C ILE A 208 -15.97 -1.24 8.39
N LYS A 209 -15.46 -2.13 7.53
CA LYS A 209 -16.26 -3.19 6.89
C LYS A 209 -16.46 -4.36 7.85
N GLU A 210 -15.38 -4.81 8.46
CA GLU A 210 -15.35 -6.03 9.27
C GLU A 210 -14.18 -6.03 10.25
N PHE A 211 -14.34 -6.74 11.36
CA PHE A 211 -13.27 -7.14 12.26
C PHE A 211 -13.35 -8.66 12.49
N GLN A 212 -12.22 -9.34 12.39
CA GLN A 212 -12.10 -10.76 12.68
C GLN A 212 -10.92 -11.02 13.60
N GLU A 213 -11.07 -12.00 14.49
CA GLU A 213 -9.99 -12.50 15.34
C GLU A 213 -9.77 -13.99 15.09
N HIS A 214 -8.51 -14.37 15.01
CA HIS A 214 -8.07 -15.75 14.77
C HIS A 214 -6.94 -16.10 15.73
N SER A 215 -7.08 -17.20 16.47
CA SER A 215 -5.94 -17.80 17.18
C SER A 215 -5.14 -18.64 16.18
N ILE A 216 -3.82 -18.45 16.17
CA ILE A 216 -2.90 -19.32 15.43
C ILE A 216 -2.01 -20.03 16.43
N ALA A 217 -2.23 -21.33 16.57
CA ALA A 217 -1.38 -22.21 17.36
C ALA A 217 -0.20 -22.72 16.51
N LEU A 218 0.96 -22.86 17.15
CA LEU A 218 2.10 -23.59 16.57
C LEU A 218 1.98 -25.08 16.95
N SER A 219 2.97 -25.89 16.59
CA SER A 219 3.02 -27.25 17.14
C SER A 219 3.26 -27.21 18.65
N ALA A 220 2.79 -28.22 19.39
CA ALA A 220 2.99 -28.28 20.84
C ALA A 220 4.47 -28.29 21.26
N GLU A 221 5.36 -28.81 20.42
CA GLU A 221 6.82 -28.77 20.63
C GLU A 221 7.34 -27.33 20.51
N GLU A 222 6.95 -26.62 19.45
CA GLU A 222 7.34 -25.22 19.25
C GLU A 222 6.79 -24.30 20.35
N GLU A 223 5.53 -24.49 20.77
CA GLU A 223 4.92 -23.70 21.84
C GLU A 223 5.65 -23.90 23.17
N ALA A 224 5.99 -25.15 23.51
CA ALA A 224 6.73 -25.51 24.72
C ALA A 224 8.19 -24.98 24.69
N ASP A 225 8.81 -24.92 23.51
CA ASP A 225 10.13 -24.31 23.31
C ASP A 225 10.10 -22.76 23.36
N GLY A 226 8.92 -22.16 23.50
CA GLY A 226 8.75 -20.72 23.63
C GLY A 226 8.60 -19.99 22.30
N TYR A 227 8.36 -20.68 21.19
CA TYR A 227 8.04 -20.03 19.93
C TYR A 227 6.60 -19.54 19.92
N TYR A 228 6.40 -18.34 19.39
CA TYR A 228 5.07 -17.77 19.17
C TYR A 228 5.12 -16.69 18.09
N ILE A 229 3.96 -16.37 17.52
CA ILE A 229 3.81 -15.26 16.59
C ILE A 229 3.67 -13.98 17.42
N SER A 230 4.73 -13.18 17.48
CA SER A 230 4.71 -11.90 18.22
C SER A 230 4.21 -10.73 17.39
N ARG A 231 4.14 -10.91 16.07
CA ARG A 231 3.76 -9.88 15.11
C ARG A 231 3.45 -10.50 13.76
N ILE A 232 2.49 -9.89 13.07
CA ILE A 232 2.31 -10.06 11.63
C ILE A 232 2.48 -8.71 10.93
N ASP A 233 2.94 -8.79 9.68
CA ASP A 233 2.81 -7.70 8.72
C ASP A 233 1.92 -8.20 7.58
N MET A 234 1.49 -7.31 6.69
CA MET A 234 0.58 -7.68 5.60
C MET A 234 1.28 -7.66 4.23
N PRO A 235 1.94 -8.74 3.81
CA PRO A 235 2.24 -8.93 2.40
C PRO A 235 0.93 -9.25 1.67
N VAL A 236 0.47 -8.36 0.80
CA VAL A 236 -0.70 -8.63 -0.06
C VAL A 236 -0.23 -9.48 -1.23
N LEU A 237 -0.82 -10.66 -1.43
CA LEU A 237 -0.65 -11.44 -2.65
C LEU A 237 -1.54 -10.83 -3.74
N ASN A 238 -0.93 -10.29 -4.79
CA ASN A 238 -1.65 -9.96 -6.01
C ASN A 238 -1.74 -11.22 -6.90
N ALA A 239 -2.81 -11.35 -7.69
CA ALA A 239 -2.78 -12.25 -8.83
C ALA A 239 -1.71 -11.74 -9.80
N ALA A 240 -0.72 -12.58 -10.11
CA ALA A 240 0.34 -12.28 -11.07
C ALA A 240 -0.16 -12.36 -12.52
#